data_AF-A0A7W3Z725-F1
#
_entry.id   AF-A0A7W3Z725-F1
#
_cell.length_a   1.000
_cell.length_b   1.000
_cell.length_c   1.000
_cell.angle_alpha   90.00
_cell.angle_beta   90.00
_cell.angle_gamma   90.00
#
_symmetry.space_group_name_H-M   'P 1'
#
loop_
_entity.id
_entity.type
_entity.pdbx_description
1 polymer ?
#
loop_
_entity_poly.entity_id
_entity_poly.type
_entity_poly.pdbx_seq_one_letter_code
_entity_poly.pdbx_strand_id
1 'polypeptide(L)'
;MLEQITKLIEQVSAKEVSGSAISSDLTGAVTKETGDSIINGFKDSISSGNIGGLTDLLSGGVSNLTSNPMVSGMIGNLVSGLTEKIGLPEGVASNFADTVIPSVIEMIVSKVQGGESGFQLTDLLSGLSEGNGGGLKDMLGSLTGGKEGLGGAIDALKGLF
;
A
#
# COMPACT_ATOMS: atom_id res chain seq x y z
N MET A 1 2.21 11.18 -8.79
CA MET A 1 1.48 10.04 -8.19
C MET A 1 2.08 9.65 -6.86
N LEU A 2 3.26 9.01 -6.82
CA LEU A 2 3.92 8.64 -5.55
C LEU A 2 4.08 9.83 -4.61
N GLU A 3 4.46 11.00 -5.12
CA GLU A 3 4.55 12.22 -4.31
C GLU A 3 3.22 12.59 -3.62
N GLN A 4 2.06 12.33 -4.24
CA GLN A 4 0.76 12.60 -3.60
C GLN A 4 0.46 11.59 -2.49
N ILE A 5 0.83 10.32 -2.68
CA ILE A 5 0.74 9.30 -1.63
C ILE A 5 1.64 9.68 -0.47
N THR A 6 2.90 10.06 -0.74
CA THR A 6 3.85 10.53 0.27
C THR A 6 3.30 11.74 1.03
N LYS A 7 2.76 12.75 0.33
CA LYS A 7 2.13 13.90 0.98
C LYS A 7 0.94 13.51 1.85
N LEU A 8 0.11 12.57 1.41
CA LEU A 8 -1.02 12.09 2.20
C LEU A 8 -0.55 11.34 3.44
N ILE A 9 0.45 10.47 3.32
CA ILE A 9 1.11 9.82 4.45
C ILE A 9 1.65 10.86 5.42
N GLU A 10 2.33 11.90 4.91
CA GLU A 10 2.89 12.98 5.72
C GLU A 10 1.81 13.73 6.50
N GLN A 11 0.73 14.10 5.83
CA GLN A 11 -0.38 14.80 6.45
C GLN A 11 -1.04 13.99 7.57
N VAL A 12 -1.33 12.70 7.32
CA VAL A 12 -1.96 11.83 8.31
C VAL A 12 -0.98 11.53 9.45
N SER A 13 0.25 11.17 9.15
CA SER A 13 1.26 10.83 10.17
C SER A 13 1.57 12.01 11.07
N ALA A 14 1.74 13.21 10.53
CA ALA A 14 1.99 14.42 11.33
C ALA A 14 0.81 14.75 12.26
N LYS A 15 -0.43 14.51 11.80
CA LYS A 15 -1.63 14.65 12.62
C LYS A 15 -1.63 13.63 13.76
N GLU A 16 -1.35 12.37 13.49
CA GLU A 16 -1.30 11.31 14.52
C GLU A 16 -0.16 11.52 15.52
N VAL A 17 1.01 12.00 15.06
CA VAL A 17 2.12 12.35 15.96
C VAL A 17 1.70 13.42 16.94
N SER A 18 0.98 14.46 16.47
CA SER A 18 0.49 15.57 17.31
C SER A 18 -0.48 15.12 18.40
N GLY A 19 -1.16 13.97 18.23
CA GLY A 19 -2.06 13.37 19.22
C GLY A 19 -1.41 12.28 20.08
N SER A 20 -0.13 11.98 19.86
CA SER A 20 0.58 10.86 20.49
C SER A 20 1.60 11.32 21.53
N ALA A 21 2.27 10.36 22.17
CA ALA A 21 3.41 10.62 23.07
C ALA A 21 4.75 10.82 22.34
N ILE A 22 4.74 10.88 21.00
CA ILE A 22 5.94 11.05 20.17
C ILE A 22 6.37 12.52 20.15
N SER A 23 7.66 12.78 20.32
CA SER A 23 8.20 14.15 20.23
C SER A 23 8.07 14.73 18.81
N SER A 24 7.71 16.00 18.70
CA SER A 24 7.56 16.70 17.41
C SER A 24 8.85 16.70 16.58
N ASP A 25 10.02 16.66 17.21
CA ASP A 25 11.31 16.60 16.52
C ASP A 25 11.49 15.29 15.72
N LEU A 26 10.77 14.22 16.12
CA LEU A 26 10.79 12.93 15.46
C LEU A 26 9.75 12.82 14.34
N THR A 27 8.86 13.81 14.17
CA THR A 27 7.75 13.76 13.20
C THR A 27 8.24 13.38 11.80
N GLY A 28 9.33 13.99 11.33
CA GLY A 28 9.87 13.70 10.00
C GLY A 28 10.36 12.25 9.86
N ALA A 29 11.06 11.74 10.87
CA ALA A 29 11.57 10.37 10.87
C ALA A 29 10.43 9.34 10.95
N VAL A 30 9.46 9.57 11.85
CA VAL A 30 8.29 8.72 12.05
C VAL A 30 7.45 8.68 10.78
N THR A 31 7.16 9.85 10.22
CA THR A 31 6.40 9.97 8.97
C THR A 31 7.07 9.24 7.81
N LYS A 32 8.39 9.39 7.68
CA LYS A 32 9.17 8.68 6.66
C LYS A 32 9.06 7.17 6.85
N GLU A 33 9.23 6.68 8.07
CA GLU A 33 9.15 5.24 8.37
C GLU A 33 7.73 4.69 8.15
N THR A 34 6.69 5.47 8.46
CA THR A 34 5.29 5.14 8.11
C THR A 34 5.15 4.96 6.61
N GLY A 35 5.66 5.90 5.82
CA GLY A 35 5.59 5.80 4.36
C GLY A 35 6.38 4.64 3.80
N ASP A 36 7.59 4.41 4.30
CA ASP A 36 8.41 3.27 3.92
C ASP A 36 7.68 1.95 4.22
N SER A 37 7.04 1.82 5.39
CA SER A 37 6.30 0.62 5.79
C SER A 37 5.10 0.32 4.90
N ILE A 38 4.30 1.34 4.57
CA ILE A 38 3.12 1.20 3.69
C ILE A 38 3.55 0.86 2.27
N ILE A 39 4.50 1.62 1.72
CA ILE A 39 5.00 1.42 0.35
C ILE A 39 5.63 0.03 0.22
N ASN A 40 6.42 -0.40 1.21
CA ASN A 40 7.01 -1.73 1.20
C ASN A 40 5.95 -2.82 1.30
N GLY A 41 4.94 -2.69 2.17
CA GLY A 41 3.85 -3.67 2.23
C GLY A 41 3.07 -3.81 0.92
N PHE A 42 2.86 -2.71 0.19
CA PHE A 42 2.26 -2.77 -1.15
C PHE A 42 3.18 -3.44 -2.17
N LYS A 43 4.48 -3.11 -2.15
CA LYS A 43 5.48 -3.76 -3.02
C LYS A 43 5.60 -5.25 -2.73
N ASP A 44 5.60 -5.66 -1.46
CA ASP A 44 5.66 -7.06 -1.04
C ASP A 44 4.44 -7.83 -1.54
N SER A 45 3.26 -7.19 -1.53
CA SER A 45 2.03 -7.77 -2.09
C SER A 45 2.12 -7.98 -3.60
N ILE A 46 2.76 -7.04 -4.31
CA ILE A 46 3.05 -7.20 -5.73
C ILE A 46 4.05 -8.34 -5.96
N SER A 47 5.18 -8.32 -5.26
CA SER A 47 6.26 -9.30 -5.42
C SER A 47 5.86 -10.72 -5.04
N SER A 48 4.92 -10.87 -4.09
CA SER A 48 4.34 -12.15 -3.69
C SER A 48 3.21 -12.63 -4.59
N GLY A 49 2.82 -11.84 -5.61
CA GLY A 49 1.72 -12.15 -6.52
C GLY A 49 0.32 -11.88 -5.95
N ASN A 50 0.21 -11.29 -4.76
CA ASN A 50 -1.05 -10.91 -4.11
C ASN A 50 -1.61 -9.56 -4.62
N ILE A 51 -1.64 -9.40 -5.94
CA ILE A 51 -2.07 -8.15 -6.57
C ILE A 51 -3.59 -8.00 -6.48
N GLY A 52 -4.33 -9.11 -6.57
CA GLY A 52 -5.77 -9.13 -6.35
C GLY A 52 -6.14 -8.58 -4.97
N GLY A 53 -5.48 -9.04 -3.91
CA GLY A 53 -5.70 -8.54 -2.55
C GLY A 53 -5.33 -7.07 -2.38
N LEU A 54 -4.26 -6.59 -3.05
CA LEU A 54 -3.93 -5.16 -3.07
C LEU A 54 -5.00 -4.34 -3.79
N THR A 55 -5.53 -4.85 -4.90
CA THR A 55 -6.56 -4.18 -5.70
C THR A 55 -7.87 -4.09 -4.91
N ASP A 56 -8.26 -5.19 -4.25
CA ASP A 56 -9.43 -5.24 -3.37
C ASP A 56 -9.26 -4.28 -2.18
N LEU A 57 -8.07 -4.20 -1.60
CA LEU A 57 -7.77 -3.25 -0.52
C LEU A 57 -7.96 -1.81 -0.99
N LEU A 58 -7.29 -1.42 -2.08
CA LEU A 58 -7.29 -0.04 -2.59
C LEU A 58 -8.63 0.39 -3.20
N SER A 59 -9.44 -0.55 -3.69
CA SER A 59 -10.80 -0.28 -4.17
C SER A 59 -11.85 -0.24 -3.05
N GLY A 60 -11.45 -0.51 -1.81
CA GLY A 60 -12.32 -0.51 -0.63
C GLY A 60 -13.21 -1.76 -0.49
N GLY A 61 -12.80 -2.88 -1.09
CA GLY A 61 -13.41 -4.20 -0.88
C GLY A 61 -13.10 -4.83 0.48
N VAL A 62 -12.21 -4.23 1.28
CA VAL A 62 -11.81 -4.72 2.60
C VAL A 62 -12.61 -4.02 3.70
N SER A 63 -13.53 -4.73 4.33
CA SER A 63 -14.39 -4.17 5.39
C SER A 63 -13.67 -3.97 6.73
N ASN A 64 -12.61 -4.74 7.01
CA ASN A 64 -11.83 -4.58 8.23
C ASN A 64 -10.33 -4.57 7.91
N LEU A 65 -9.76 -3.37 7.86
CA LEU A 65 -8.35 -3.15 7.51
C LEU A 65 -7.42 -3.85 8.51
N THR A 66 -7.69 -3.79 9.81
CA THR A 66 -6.79 -4.38 10.83
C THR A 66 -6.75 -5.90 10.83
N SER A 67 -7.77 -6.56 10.26
CA SER A 67 -7.78 -8.01 10.05
C SER A 67 -7.13 -8.44 8.73
N ASN A 68 -6.77 -7.50 7.87
CA ASN A 68 -6.12 -7.82 6.61
C ASN A 68 -4.63 -8.14 6.85
N PRO A 69 -4.14 -9.31 6.42
CA PRO A 69 -2.76 -9.74 6.70
C PRO A 69 -1.70 -8.80 6.10
N MET A 70 -2.01 -8.12 4.99
CA MET A 70 -1.14 -7.11 4.40
C MET A 70 -1.00 -5.90 5.32
N VAL A 71 -2.12 -5.42 5.86
CA VAL A 71 -2.16 -4.27 6.78
C VAL A 71 -1.48 -4.63 8.11
N SER A 72 -1.75 -5.82 8.65
CA SER A 72 -1.06 -6.30 9.86
C SER A 72 0.45 -6.40 9.66
N GLY A 73 0.90 -6.85 8.48
CA GLY A 73 2.33 -6.86 8.12
C GLY A 73 2.94 -5.46 8.09
N MET A 74 2.24 -4.48 7.50
CA MET A 74 2.69 -3.08 7.49
C MET A 74 2.79 -2.49 8.90
N ILE A 75 1.83 -2.80 9.78
CA ILE A 75 1.87 -2.41 11.20
C ILE A 75 3.11 -2.99 11.86
N GLY A 76 3.36 -4.29 11.73
CA GLY A 76 4.54 -4.94 12.33
C GLY A 76 5.86 -4.35 11.81
N ASN A 77 5.94 -4.08 10.51
CA ASN A 77 7.11 -3.42 9.89
C ASN A 77 7.32 -2.01 10.46
N LEU A 78 6.25 -1.23 10.60
CA LEU A 78 6.34 0.11 11.18
C LEU A 78 6.77 0.05 12.64
N VAL A 79 6.16 -0.81 13.46
CA VAL A 79 6.57 -0.98 14.87
C VAL A 79 8.05 -1.31 14.97
N SER A 80 8.54 -2.24 14.13
CA SER A 80 9.97 -2.60 14.08
C SER A 80 10.83 -1.40 13.68
N GLY A 81 10.43 -0.65 12.64
CA GLY A 81 11.16 0.55 12.21
C GLY A 81 11.21 1.65 13.27
N LEU A 82 10.09 1.93 13.92
CA LEU A 82 9.98 2.94 14.97
C LEU A 82 10.79 2.57 16.22
N THR A 83 10.81 1.31 16.58
CA THR A 83 11.57 0.83 17.75
C THR A 83 13.06 0.74 17.44
N GLU A 84 13.44 0.05 16.36
CA GLU A 84 14.85 -0.24 16.05
C GLU A 84 15.60 0.95 15.46
N LYS A 85 14.96 1.76 14.61
CA LYS A 85 15.64 2.86 13.89
C LYS A 85 15.47 4.21 14.58
N ILE A 86 14.29 4.46 15.14
CA ILE A 86 13.95 5.75 15.78
C ILE A 86 14.16 5.69 17.29
N GLY A 87 14.13 4.50 17.89
CA GLY A 87 14.31 4.32 19.34
C GLY A 87 13.05 4.63 20.14
N LEU A 88 11.86 4.54 19.52
CA LEU A 88 10.60 4.71 20.24
C LEU A 88 10.33 3.51 21.16
N PRO A 89 9.72 3.72 22.35
CA PRO A 89 9.24 2.62 23.17
C PRO A 89 8.22 1.76 22.41
N GLU A 90 8.30 0.44 22.54
CA GLU A 90 7.45 -0.52 21.82
C GLU A 90 5.96 -0.21 21.94
N GLY A 91 5.46 0.08 23.15
CA GLY A 91 4.06 0.44 23.35
C GLY A 91 3.63 1.74 22.65
N VAL A 92 4.53 2.73 22.54
CA VAL A 92 4.26 3.97 21.79
C VAL A 92 4.26 3.70 20.29
N ALA A 93 5.23 2.93 19.80
CA ALA A 93 5.33 2.53 18.41
C ALA A 93 4.11 1.71 17.95
N SER A 94 3.68 0.71 18.74
CA SER A 94 2.49 -0.10 18.47
C SER A 94 1.25 0.76 18.38
N ASN A 95 0.94 1.54 19.42
CA ASN A 95 -0.26 2.37 19.45
C ASN A 95 -0.33 3.34 18.25
N PHE A 96 0.82 3.93 17.90
CA PHE A 96 0.91 4.80 16.73
C PHE A 96 0.70 4.02 15.43
N ALA A 97 1.39 2.89 15.24
CA ALA A 97 1.29 2.08 14.03
C ALA A 97 -0.12 1.52 13.79
N ASP A 98 -0.76 1.02 14.87
CA ASP A 98 -2.13 0.49 14.88
C ASP A 98 -3.17 1.52 14.46
N THR A 99 -2.87 2.81 14.60
CA THR A 99 -3.76 3.92 14.24
C THR A 99 -3.41 4.51 12.88
N VAL A 100 -2.12 4.83 12.66
CA VAL A 100 -1.68 5.58 11.47
C VAL A 100 -1.77 4.74 10.21
N ILE A 101 -1.42 3.45 10.26
CA ILE A 101 -1.40 2.59 9.07
C ILE A 101 -2.83 2.42 8.53
N PRO A 102 -3.84 2.00 9.32
CA PRO A 102 -5.21 1.92 8.83
C PRO A 102 -5.74 3.27 8.36
N SER A 103 -5.46 4.35 9.08
CA SER A 103 -5.95 5.70 8.73
C SER A 103 -5.40 6.18 7.39
N VAL A 104 -4.11 5.98 7.13
CA VAL A 104 -3.51 6.34 5.83
C VAL A 104 -4.14 5.51 4.71
N ILE A 105 -4.27 4.19 4.91
CA ILE A 105 -4.85 3.32 3.88
C ILE A 105 -6.31 3.69 3.61
N GLU A 106 -7.11 3.95 4.64
CA GLU A 106 -8.50 4.40 4.50
C GLU A 106 -8.60 5.72 3.73
N MET A 107 -7.69 6.66 4.01
CA MET A 107 -7.62 7.92 3.27
C MET A 107 -7.25 7.69 1.79
N ILE A 108 -6.29 6.81 1.49
CA ILE A 108 -5.95 6.45 0.10
C ILE A 108 -7.16 5.81 -0.60
N VAL A 109 -7.81 4.84 0.04
CA VAL A 109 -9.01 4.17 -0.50
C VAL A 109 -10.12 5.18 -0.77
N SER A 110 -10.38 6.09 0.16
CA SER A 110 -11.38 7.14 0.01
C SER A 110 -11.09 8.04 -1.20
N LYS A 111 -9.82 8.37 -1.43
CA LYS A 111 -9.37 9.16 -2.59
C LYS A 111 -9.54 8.40 -3.91
N VAL A 112 -9.25 7.10 -3.90
CA VAL A 112 -9.43 6.20 -5.06
C VAL A 112 -10.90 6.06 -5.42
N GLN A 113 -11.76 5.76 -4.43
CA GLN A 113 -13.20 5.63 -4.62
C GLN A 113 -13.86 6.96 -5.03
N GLY A 114 -13.32 8.08 -4.54
CA GLY A 114 -13.75 9.43 -4.93
C GLY A 114 -13.33 9.83 -6.35
N GLY A 115 -12.48 9.04 -7.03
CA GLY A 115 -11.99 9.36 -8.37
C GLY A 115 -11.11 10.61 -8.41
N GLU A 116 -10.41 10.92 -7.33
CA GLU A 116 -9.57 12.12 -7.25
C GLU A 116 -8.40 12.04 -8.24
N SER A 117 -8.18 13.12 -9.00
CA SER A 117 -7.06 13.23 -9.92
C SER A 117 -5.74 13.03 -9.18
N GLY A 118 -5.05 11.94 -9.48
CA GLY A 118 -3.82 11.59 -8.79
C GLY A 118 -3.94 10.43 -7.78
N PHE A 119 -5.13 9.84 -7.67
CA PHE A 119 -5.41 8.63 -6.90
C PHE A 119 -6.20 7.62 -7.74
N GLN A 120 -5.77 7.37 -8.98
CA GLN A 120 -6.37 6.32 -9.80
C GLN A 120 -5.73 4.98 -9.45
N LEU A 121 -6.53 3.94 -9.23
CA LEU A 121 -6.06 2.60 -8.89
C LEU A 121 -4.97 2.09 -9.85
N THR A 122 -5.20 2.26 -11.15
CA THR A 122 -4.25 1.89 -12.21
C THR A 122 -2.91 2.62 -12.09
N ASP A 123 -2.96 3.92 -11.77
CA ASP A 123 -1.74 4.73 -11.64
C ASP A 123 -0.99 4.40 -10.34
N LEU A 124 -1.70 4.09 -9.25
CA LEU A 124 -1.11 3.65 -7.99
C LEU A 124 -0.38 2.32 -8.18
N LEU A 125 -1.05 1.34 -8.77
CA LEU A 125 -0.46 0.04 -9.08
C LEU A 125 0.74 0.18 -10.02
N SER A 126 0.64 1.04 -11.03
CA SER A 126 1.73 1.30 -11.98
C SER A 126 2.94 1.95 -11.28
N GLY A 127 2.72 2.97 -10.45
CA GLY A 127 3.79 3.65 -9.73
C GLY A 127 4.47 2.78 -8.68
N LEU A 128 3.74 1.86 -8.05
CA LEU A 128 4.30 0.87 -7.13
C LEU A 128 5.08 -0.23 -7.87
N SER A 129 4.65 -0.56 -9.09
CA SER A 129 5.32 -1.54 -9.95
C SER A 129 6.59 -1.04 -10.62
N GLU A 130 6.74 0.27 -10.82
CA GLU A 130 7.82 0.83 -11.63
C GLU A 130 9.22 0.47 -11.08
N GLY A 131 9.32 0.13 -9.79
CA GLY A 131 10.54 -0.39 -9.16
C GLY A 131 10.69 -1.92 -9.11
N ASN A 132 9.66 -2.70 -9.47
CA ASN A 132 9.62 -4.16 -9.27
C ASN A 132 9.82 -4.99 -10.57
N GLY A 133 10.20 -4.35 -11.68
CA GLY A 133 10.67 -5.02 -12.90
C GLY A 133 9.61 -5.80 -13.67
N GLY A 134 9.19 -5.29 -14.84
CA GLY A 134 8.59 -6.03 -15.97
C GLY A 134 7.27 -6.80 -15.76
N GLY A 135 7.18 -7.68 -14.78
CA GLY A 135 6.12 -8.67 -14.61
C GLY A 135 4.74 -8.10 -14.34
N LEU A 136 4.62 -6.98 -13.61
CA LEU A 136 3.31 -6.34 -13.44
C LEU A 136 2.85 -5.63 -14.70
N LYS A 137 3.77 -5.11 -15.52
CA LYS A 137 3.39 -4.46 -16.78
C LYS A 137 2.83 -5.48 -17.77
N ASP A 138 3.38 -6.68 -17.80
CA ASP A 138 2.84 -7.79 -18.58
C ASP A 138 1.52 -8.31 -18.03
N MET A 139 1.36 -8.39 -16.70
CA MET A 139 0.11 -8.84 -16.08
C MET A 139 -1.01 -7.79 -16.18
N LEU A 140 -0.69 -6.51 -15.94
CA LEU A 140 -1.60 -5.38 -16.11
C LEU A 140 -1.92 -5.20 -17.59
N GLY A 141 -0.95 -5.36 -18.48
CA GLY A 141 -1.16 -5.45 -19.93
C GLY A 141 -2.12 -6.57 -20.29
N SER A 142 -2.00 -7.75 -19.68
CA SER A 142 -2.91 -8.88 -19.89
C SER A 142 -4.32 -8.67 -19.31
N LEU A 143 -4.44 -7.90 -18.22
CA LEU A 143 -5.72 -7.56 -17.56
C LEU A 143 -6.46 -6.40 -18.23
N THR A 144 -5.73 -5.40 -18.69
CA THR A 144 -6.29 -4.14 -19.22
C THR A 144 -6.26 -4.08 -20.75
N GLY A 145 -5.41 -4.89 -21.39
CA GLY A 145 -5.20 -4.92 -22.82
C GLY A 145 -5.39 -6.33 -23.37
N GLY A 146 -6.61 -6.66 -23.79
CA GLY A 146 -6.77 -7.66 -24.84
C GLY A 146 -7.98 -8.58 -24.70
N LYS A 147 -9.03 -8.21 -25.43
CA LYS A 147 -9.99 -9.15 -26.03
C LYS A 147 -9.30 -10.18 -26.96
N GLU A 148 -7.98 -10.09 -27.15
CA GLU A 148 -7.14 -10.95 -27.99
C GLU A 148 -6.23 -11.92 -27.20
N GLY A 149 -5.92 -11.65 -25.91
CA GLY A 149 -5.01 -12.48 -25.10
C GLY A 149 -5.65 -13.74 -24.49
N LEU A 150 -6.96 -13.69 -24.23
CA LEU A 150 -7.74 -14.87 -23.81
C LEU A 150 -8.02 -15.83 -24.98
N GLY A 151 -7.92 -15.34 -26.23
CA GLY A 151 -8.08 -16.17 -27.43
C GLY A 151 -6.97 -17.19 -27.57
N GLY A 152 -5.70 -16.76 -27.48
CA GLY A 152 -4.55 -17.65 -27.67
C GLY A 152 -4.35 -18.69 -26.54
N ALA A 153 -4.65 -18.33 -25.29
CA ALA A 153 -4.55 -19.26 -24.17
C ALA A 153 -5.65 -20.34 -24.19
N ILE A 154 -6.86 -19.97 -24.65
CA ILE A 154 -7.95 -20.94 -24.85
C ILE A 154 -7.68 -21.81 -26.09
N ASP A 155 -7.06 -21.28 -27.13
CA ASP A 155 -6.70 -22.03 -28.34
C ASP A 155 -5.57 -23.04 -28.06
N ALA A 156 -4.57 -22.67 -27.25
CA ALA A 156 -3.52 -23.57 -26.81
C ALA A 156 -4.02 -24.70 -25.89
N LEU A 157 -5.05 -24.45 -25.08
CA LEU A 157 -5.70 -25.48 -24.26
C LEU A 157 -6.63 -26.40 -25.06
N LYS A 158 -7.26 -25.90 -26.13
CA LYS A 158 -8.07 -26.70 -27.05
C LYS A 158 -7.25 -27.61 -27.96
N GLY A 159 -6.00 -27.27 -28.23
CA GLY A 159 -5.08 -28.13 -28.98
C GLY A 159 -4.52 -29.32 -28.18
N LEU A 160 -4.88 -29.46 -26.89
CA LEU A 160 -4.38 -30.49 -25.99
C LEU A 160 -5.43 -31.55 -25.59
N PHE A 161 -6.68 -31.41 -26.07
CA PHE A 161 -7.77 -32.37 -25.93
C PHE A 161 -8.27 -32.80 -27.31
#